data_AF-A0A370EKF9-F1
#
_entry.id   AF-A0A370EKF9-F1
#
_cell.length_a   1.000
_cell.length_b   1.000
_cell.length_c   1.000
_cell.angle_alpha   90.00
_cell.angle_beta   90.00
_cell.angle_gamma   90.00
#
_symmetry.space_group_name_H-M   'P 1'
#
loop_
_entity.id
_entity.type
_entity.pdbx_description
1 polymer ?
#
loop_
_entity_poly.entity_id
_entity_poly.type
_entity_poly.pdbx_seq_one_letter_code
_entity_poly.pdbx_strand_id
1 'polypeptide(L)' 'METKKELTEKILKITVLIQERYPQLSKYLSEVQETLPAFEHPEVDAEALAKYYQTLEEMLKDYLEQHPEL' A
#
# COMPACT_ATOMS: atom_id res chain seq x y z
N MET A 1 12.98 -13.97 7.00
CA MET A 1 12.71 -12.54 7.27
C MET A 1 12.53 -11.90 5.91
N GLU A 2 11.36 -11.32 5.65
CA GLU A 2 11.18 -10.54 4.43
C GLU A 2 12.12 -9.33 4.48
N THR A 3 12.88 -9.13 3.42
CA THR A 3 13.78 -7.99 3.34
C THR A 3 13.01 -6.72 2.99
N LYS A 4 13.54 -5.54 3.35
CA LYS A 4 12.94 -4.24 2.97
C LYS A 4 12.55 -4.20 1.49
N LYS A 5 13.40 -4.79 0.64
CA LYS A 5 13.18 -4.90 -0.81
C LYS A 5 11.92 -5.70 -1.16
N GLU A 6 11.71 -6.85 -0.53
CA GLU A 6 10.50 -7.66 -0.75
C GLU A 6 9.23 -6.91 -0.33
N LEU A 7 9.27 -6.23 0.82
CA LEU A 7 8.17 -5.38 1.27
C LEU A 7 7.89 -4.24 0.28
N THR A 8 8.93 -3.54 -0.19
CA THR A 8 8.78 -2.48 -1.19
C THR A 8 8.19 -3.02 -2.49
N GLU A 9 8.60 -4.20 -2.96
CA GLU A 9 8.02 -4.82 -4.16
C GLU A 9 6.54 -5.20 -3.95
N LYS A 10 6.17 -5.71 -2.78
CA LYS A 10 4.78 -6.02 -2.43
C LYS A 10 3.91 -4.76 -2.38
N ILE A 11 4.40 -3.71 -1.73
CA ILE A 11 3.75 -2.39 -1.68
C ILE A 11 3.54 -1.86 -3.10
N LEU A 12 4.58 -1.85 -3.94
CA LEU A 12 4.47 -1.36 -5.30
C LEU A 12 3.42 -2.15 -6.09
N LYS A 13 3.43 -3.48 -5.99
CA LYS A 13 2.46 -4.35 -6.67
C LYS A 13 1.02 -4.05 -6.25
N ILE A 14 0.74 -3.95 -4.94
CA ILE A 14 -0.62 -3.67 -4.47
C ILE A 14 -1.05 -2.25 -4.83
N THR A 15 -0.15 -1.27 -4.76
CA THR A 15 -0.42 0.11 -5.20
C THR A 15 -0.77 0.16 -6.69
N VAL A 16 0.00 -0.49 -7.56
CA VAL A 16 -0.29 -0.54 -9.00
C VAL A 16 -1.61 -1.26 -9.26
N LEU A 17 -1.85 -2.39 -8.59
CA LEU A 17 -3.11 -3.13 -8.71
C LEU A 17 -4.31 -2.28 -8.30
N ILE A 18 -4.20 -1.53 -7.20
CA ILE A 18 -5.21 -0.56 -6.77
C ILE A 18 -5.38 0.53 -7.82
N GLN A 19 -4.31 1.05 -8.41
CA GLN A 19 -4.40 2.06 -9.47
C GLN A 19 -5.10 1.58 -10.74
N GLU A 20 -4.81 0.37 -11.17
CA GLU A 20 -5.38 -0.18 -12.40
C GLU A 20 -6.81 -0.72 -12.21
N ARG A 21 -7.08 -1.39 -11.09
CA ARG A 21 -8.35 -2.08 -10.85
C ARG A 21 -9.33 -1.26 -10.02
N TYR A 22 -8.82 -0.44 -9.10
CA TYR A 22 -9.61 0.32 -8.13
C TYR A 22 -9.22 1.80 -8.18
N PRO A 23 -9.41 2.51 -9.32
CA PRO A 23 -9.04 3.93 -9.44
C PRO A 23 -9.72 4.81 -8.38
N GLN A 24 -10.84 4.36 -7.81
CA GLN A 24 -11.53 5.00 -6.68
C GLN A 24 -10.66 5.05 -5.40
N LEU A 25 -9.95 3.96 -5.12
CA LEU A 25 -9.01 3.85 -4.01
C LEU A 25 -7.69 4.59 -4.28
N SER A 26 -7.36 4.86 -5.55
CA SER A 26 -6.14 5.61 -5.90
C SER A 26 -6.09 7.02 -5.32
N LYS A 27 -7.26 7.62 -5.08
CA LYS A 27 -7.36 8.91 -4.42
C LYS A 27 -6.81 8.85 -2.99
N TYR A 28 -7.09 7.77 -2.28
CA TYR A 28 -6.55 7.51 -0.93
C TYR A 28 -5.06 7.19 -0.96
N LEU A 29 -4.59 6.47 -1.99
CA LEU A 29 -3.15 6.17 -2.15
C LEU A 29 -2.30 7.43 -2.31
N SER A 30 -2.78 8.42 -3.06
CA SER A 30 -2.05 9.68 -3.26
C SER A 30 -1.85 10.42 -1.94
N GLU A 31 -2.89 10.51 -1.11
CA GLU A 31 -2.79 11.13 0.21
C GLU A 31 -1.86 10.34 1.14
N VAL A 32 -1.88 9.00 1.08
CA VAL A 32 -1.02 8.19 1.95
C VAL A 32 0.45 8.21 1.50
N GLN A 33 0.74 8.25 0.20
CA GLN A 33 2.11 8.38 -0.34
C GLN A 33 2.78 9.69 0.10
N GLU A 34 2.04 10.79 0.22
CA GLU A 34 2.57 12.05 0.76
C GLU A 34 2.89 11.96 2.27
N THR A 35 2.17 11.12 3.03
CA THR A 35 2.38 10.97 4.48
C THR A 35 3.50 10.00 4.86
N LEU A 36 3.91 9.12 3.94
CA LEU A 36 4.97 8.15 4.15
C LEU A 36 6.19 8.55 3.33
N PRO A 37 7.17 9.25 3.93
CA PRO A 37 8.45 9.55 3.29
C PRO A 37 9.36 8.31 3.31
N ALA A 38 8.76 7.13 3.10
CA ALA A 38 9.37 5.82 3.03
C ALA A 38 10.49 5.74 1.98
N PHE A 39 10.37 6.59 0.95
CA PHE A 39 11.33 6.70 -0.14
C PHE A 39 12.43 7.76 0.11
N GLU A 40 12.21 8.73 1.01
CA GLU A 40 13.15 9.82 1.26
C GLU A 40 14.02 9.62 2.51
N HIS A 41 13.58 8.78 3.47
CA HIS A 41 14.35 8.51 4.68
C HIS A 41 15.03 7.14 4.66
N PRO A 42 16.37 7.06 4.72
CA PRO A 42 17.10 5.79 4.77
C PRO A 42 16.84 4.97 6.05
N GLU A 43 16.25 5.59 7.08
CA GLU A 43 15.86 4.98 8.35
C GLU A 43 14.47 4.32 8.32
N VAL A 44 13.79 4.27 7.18
CA VAL A 44 12.47 3.63 7.12
C VAL A 44 12.64 2.16 7.45
N ASP A 45 12.21 1.82 8.65
CA ASP A 45 12.33 0.48 9.20
C ASP A 45 11.51 -0.50 8.38
N ALA A 46 11.98 -1.75 8.30
CA ALA A 46 11.21 -2.81 7.65
C ALA A 46 9.81 -2.94 8.29
N GLU A 47 9.70 -2.58 9.58
CA GLU A 47 8.43 -2.52 10.30
C GLU A 47 7.49 -1.44 9.78
N ALA A 48 8.01 -0.26 9.39
CA ALA A 48 7.19 0.80 8.81
C ALA A 48 6.66 0.41 7.42
N LEU A 49 7.50 -0.23 6.60
CA LEU A 49 7.07 -0.79 5.31
C LEU A 49 6.03 -1.90 5.50
N ALA A 50 6.23 -2.79 6.47
CA ALA A 50 5.27 -3.85 6.78
C ALA A 50 3.92 -3.28 7.24
N LYS A 51 3.93 -2.27 8.13
CA LYS A 51 2.70 -1.56 8.56
C LYS A 51 2.00 -0.88 7.39
N TYR A 52 2.75 -0.26 6.49
CA TYR A 52 2.18 0.37 5.31
C TYR A 52 1.54 -0.66 4.38
N TYR A 53 2.26 -1.74 4.06
CA TYR A 53 1.72 -2.85 3.27
C TYR A 53 0.43 -3.39 3.88
N GLN A 54 0.42 -3.63 5.19
CA GLN A 54 -0.76 -4.12 5.89
C GLN A 54 -1.94 -3.15 5.80
N THR A 55 -1.69 -1.85 5.92
CA THR A 55 -2.73 -0.81 5.76
C THR A 55 -3.32 -0.82 4.35
N LEU A 56 -2.49 -0.97 3.32
CA LEU A 56 -2.96 -1.08 1.93
C LEU A 56 -3.78 -2.35 1.71
N GLU A 57 -3.36 -3.47 2.29
CA GLU A 57 -4.06 -4.74 2.19
C GLU A 57 -5.42 -4.70 2.91
N GLU A 58 -5.47 -4.13 4.12
CA GLU A 58 -6.71 -3.92 4.87
C GLU A 58 -7.67 -2.98 4.14
N MET A 59 -7.17 -1.88 3.57
CA MET A 59 -7.99 -0.94 2.79
C MET A 59 -8.58 -1.60 1.55
N LEU A 60 -7.79 -2.39 0.83
CA LEU A 60 -8.28 -3.12 -0.34
C LEU A 60 -9.31 -4.18 0.07
N LYS A 61 -9.06 -4.89 1.16
CA LYS A 61 -9.97 -5.91 1.69
C LYS A 61 -11.30 -5.30 2.11
N ASP A 62 -11.28 -4.22 2.89
CA ASP A 62 -12.47 -3.51 3.32
C ASP A 62 -13.27 -2.99 2.12
N TYR A 63 -12.59 -2.46 1.11
CA TYR A 63 -13.22 -2.03 -0.13
C TYR A 63 -13.90 -3.20 -0.87
N LEU A 64 -13.25 -4.36 -0.96
CA LEU A 64 -13.85 -5.56 -1.56
C LEU A 64 -15.04 -6.09 -0.76
N GLU A 65 -14.99 -6.00 0.57
CA GLU A 65 -16.11 -6.37 1.45
C GLU A 65 -17.30 -5.42 1.31
N GLN A 66 -17.05 -4.12 1.11
CA GLN A 66 -18.08 -3.12 0.86
C GLN A 66 -18.59 -3.12 -0.59
N HIS A 67 -17.79 -3.62 -1.54
CA HIS A 67 -18.12 -3.69 -2.96
C HIS A 67 -17.99 -5.13 -3.52
N PRO A 68 -18.80 -6.08 -3.04
CA PRO A 68 -18.71 -7.49 -3.44
C PRO A 68 -19.16 -7.77 -4.89
N GLU A 69 -19.66 -6.76 -5.61
CA GLU A 69 -20.18 -6.88 -6.98
C GLU A 69 -19.14 -6.52 -8.08
N LEU A 70 -17.89 -6.20 -7.70
CA LEU A 70 -16.74 -5.97 -8.59
C LEU A 70 -15.99 -7.27 -8.89
#